data_AF-A0A370FPW6-F1
#
_entry.id   AF-A0A370FPW6-F1
#
_cell.length_a   1.000
_cell.length_b   1.000
_cell.length_c   1.000
_cell.angle_alpha   90.00
_cell.angle_beta   90.00
_cell.angle_gamma   90.00
#
_symmetry.space_group_name_H-M   'P 1'
#
loop_
_entity.id
_entity.type
_entity.pdbx_description
1 polymer ?
#
loop_
_entity_poly.entity_id
_entity_poly.type
_entity_poly.pdbx_seq_one_letter_code
_entity_poly.pdbx_strand_id
1 'polypeptide(L)'
;MYQDRTDISRINMAADKHDIYAGGQWSASWQPPYASAGTLSGPGWTVELKGSTGRQIKDNFRYTSAARNTVAPEFATATPLSAVTAPDGAAALRIEQARDDQMVHHYRVDITDTTTGTKVVSSKVLSDFYFMPRPNVLDIPVPDAVAGNTYEAKVVAVDAYGNASPEATLTFTR
;
A
#
# COMPACT_ATOMS: atom_id res chain seq x y z
N MET A 1 -4.79 -20.12 29.20
CA MET A 1 -3.79 -19.67 28.20
C MET A 1 -2.55 -20.51 28.43
N TYR A 2 -2.18 -21.38 27.48
CA TYR A 2 -0.98 -22.22 27.62
C TYR A 2 0.26 -21.35 27.34
N GLN A 3 1.40 -21.66 27.97
CA GLN A 3 2.58 -20.78 27.98
C GLN A 3 3.33 -20.74 26.63
N ASP A 4 3.02 -21.69 25.75
CA ASP A 4 3.66 -21.97 24.46
C ASP A 4 2.69 -21.92 23.27
N ARG A 5 1.41 -21.63 23.52
CA ARG A 5 0.34 -21.70 22.52
C ARG A 5 -0.57 -20.49 22.57
N THR A 6 -0.79 -19.90 21.40
CA THR A 6 -1.86 -18.91 21.19
C THR A 6 -2.95 -19.53 20.35
N ASP A 7 -4.16 -19.60 20.92
CA ASP A 7 -5.34 -20.04 20.21
C ASP A 7 -6.03 -18.81 19.61
N ILE A 8 -6.03 -18.71 18.28
CA ILE A 8 -6.69 -17.61 17.57
C ILE A 8 -8.07 -18.09 17.14
N SER A 9 -9.09 -17.63 17.85
CA SER A 9 -10.47 -17.78 17.42
C SER A 9 -10.72 -16.85 16.24
N ARG A 10 -11.14 -17.41 15.12
CA ARG A 10 -11.60 -16.61 13.98
C ARG A 10 -13.08 -16.34 14.17
N ILE A 11 -13.45 -15.07 14.20
CA ILE A 11 -14.84 -14.64 14.40
C ILE A 11 -15.43 -14.33 13.03
N ASN A 12 -16.58 -14.90 12.72
CA ASN A 12 -17.36 -14.51 11.56
C ASN A 12 -17.70 -13.02 11.65
N MET A 13 -17.28 -12.24 10.66
CA MET A 13 -17.60 -10.82 10.56
C MET A 13 -18.62 -10.63 9.44
N ALA A 14 -19.80 -10.17 9.81
CA ALA A 14 -20.75 -9.53 8.91
C ALA A 14 -20.97 -8.13 9.50
N ALA A 15 -20.25 -7.15 8.97
CA ALA A 15 -20.29 -5.77 9.45
C ALA A 15 -20.66 -4.87 8.30
N ASP A 16 -21.63 -3.98 8.51
CA ASP A 16 -21.98 -2.96 7.54
C ASP A 16 -21.12 -1.70 7.76
N LYS A 17 -21.18 -0.78 6.80
CA LYS A 17 -20.56 0.54 6.95
C LYS A 17 -21.08 1.18 8.24
N HIS A 18 -20.17 1.61 9.11
CA HIS A 18 -20.40 2.27 10.42
C HIS A 18 -20.59 1.36 11.65
N ASP A 19 -20.39 0.04 11.55
CA ASP A 19 -20.34 -0.83 12.73
C ASP A 19 -19.01 -0.67 13.48
N ILE A 20 -19.09 -0.27 14.76
CA ILE A 20 -17.93 -0.03 15.64
C ILE A 20 -17.95 -1.06 16.77
N TYR A 21 -16.86 -1.80 16.96
CA TYR A 21 -16.67 -2.65 18.13
C TYR A 21 -15.94 -1.86 19.22
N ALA A 22 -16.63 -1.56 20.33
CA ALA A 22 -16.08 -0.81 21.45
C ALA A 22 -16.48 -1.48 22.78
N GLY A 23 -15.52 -1.61 23.70
CA GLY A 23 -15.80 -2.16 25.04
C GLY A 23 -16.34 -3.59 25.06
N GLY A 24 -16.04 -4.40 24.04
CA GLY A 24 -16.54 -5.78 23.93
C GLY A 24 -17.95 -5.90 23.34
N GLN A 25 -18.53 -4.80 22.84
CA GLN A 25 -19.84 -4.80 22.20
C GLN A 25 -19.79 -4.11 20.82
N TRP A 26 -20.59 -4.62 19.89
CA TRP A 26 -20.81 -3.96 18.61
C TRP A 26 -21.86 -2.85 18.76
N SER A 27 -21.65 -1.71 18.11
CA SER A 27 -22.58 -0.57 18.11
C SER A 27 -23.87 -0.85 17.34
N ALA A 28 -23.96 -1.96 16.60
CA ALA A 28 -25.03 -2.24 15.67
C ALA A 28 -26.17 -3.09 16.29
N SER A 29 -27.41 -2.67 16.04
CA SER A 29 -28.60 -3.53 16.19
C SER A 29 -28.78 -4.32 14.90
N TRP A 30 -28.63 -5.64 14.97
CA TRP A 30 -28.60 -6.55 13.82
C TRP A 30 -29.88 -6.48 12.98
N GLN A 31 -29.82 -5.87 11.78
CA GLN A 31 -30.94 -5.78 10.84
C GLN A 31 -30.52 -6.14 9.40
N PRO A 32 -30.69 -7.41 8.96
CA PRO A 32 -30.44 -7.79 7.57
C PRO A 32 -31.42 -7.12 6.58
N PRO A 33 -31.05 -6.94 5.29
CA PRO A 33 -29.88 -7.52 4.61
C PRO A 33 -28.61 -6.64 4.68
N TYR A 34 -27.44 -7.29 4.83
CA TYR A 34 -26.13 -6.63 4.89
C TYR A 34 -25.54 -6.35 3.51
N ALA A 35 -24.82 -5.23 3.36
CA ALA A 35 -24.04 -4.94 2.14
C ALA A 35 -22.76 -5.80 2.01
N SER A 36 -22.24 -6.31 3.13
CA SER A 36 -21.08 -7.22 3.13
C SER A 36 -21.52 -8.69 3.02
N ALA A 37 -20.92 -9.45 2.11
CA ALA A 37 -20.95 -10.91 2.21
C ALA A 37 -20.08 -11.31 3.41
N GLY A 38 -20.71 -11.72 4.51
CA GLY A 38 -19.99 -12.20 5.68
C GLY A 38 -18.98 -13.29 5.30
N THR A 39 -17.77 -13.22 5.83
CA THR A 39 -16.77 -14.26 5.60
C THR A 39 -17.02 -15.43 6.55
N LEU A 40 -17.02 -16.66 6.04
CA LEU A 40 -16.98 -17.85 6.90
C LEU A 40 -15.56 -17.96 7.46
N SER A 41 -15.43 -17.69 8.75
CA SER A 41 -14.20 -17.99 9.48
C SER A 41 -14.04 -19.51 9.52
N GLY A 42 -13.03 -20.02 8.81
CA GLY A 42 -12.60 -21.42 8.91
C GLY A 42 -12.19 -21.83 10.32
N PRO A 43 -11.74 -23.08 10.52
CA PRO A 43 -11.35 -23.58 11.84
C PRO A 43 -10.32 -22.65 12.52
N GLY A 44 -10.39 -22.57 13.84
CA GLY A 44 -9.43 -21.82 14.66
C GLY A 44 -8.01 -22.28 14.38
N TRP A 45 -7.06 -21.38 14.59
CA TRP A 45 -5.65 -21.65 14.34
C TRP A 45 -4.92 -21.81 15.66
N THR A 46 -4.17 -22.91 15.75
CA THR A 46 -3.21 -23.14 16.83
C THR A 46 -1.83 -22.73 16.34
N VAL A 47 -1.25 -21.71 16.98
CA VAL A 47 0.13 -21.30 16.72
C VAL A 47 0.99 -21.78 17.87
N GLU A 48 1.95 -22.65 17.56
CA GLU A 48 2.90 -23.23 18.51
C GLU A 48 4.32 -22.79 18.17
N LEU A 49 5.07 -22.41 19.20
CA LEU A 49 6.50 -22.12 19.07
C LEU A 49 7.28 -23.44 19.09
N LYS A 50 8.23 -23.60 18.17
CA LYS A 50 9.10 -24.79 18.17
C LYS A 50 10.16 -24.66 19.27
N GLY A 51 9.93 -25.31 20.41
CA GLY A 51 10.89 -25.40 21.53
C GLY A 51 10.24 -25.09 22.88
N SER A 52 10.80 -25.61 23.97
CA SER A 52 10.22 -25.48 25.33
C SER A 52 10.94 -24.45 26.21
N THR A 53 11.96 -23.78 25.67
CA THR A 53 12.68 -22.68 26.35
C THR A 53 12.84 -21.50 25.40
N GLY A 54 12.99 -20.28 25.93
CA GLY A 54 13.22 -19.09 25.12
C GLY A 54 14.45 -19.18 24.19
N ARG A 55 15.48 -19.97 24.57
CA ARG A 55 16.64 -20.23 23.72
C ARG A 55 16.32 -21.21 22.60
N GLN A 56 15.69 -22.35 22.90
CA GLN A 56 15.28 -23.31 21.87
C GLN A 56 14.33 -22.69 20.86
N ILE A 57 13.40 -21.83 21.30
CA ILE A 57 12.49 -21.10 20.41
C ILE A 57 13.28 -20.21 19.43
N LYS A 58 14.27 -19.48 19.91
CA LYS A 58 15.14 -18.64 19.06
C LYS A 58 15.99 -19.46 18.10
N ASP A 59 16.60 -20.54 18.59
CA ASP A 59 17.45 -21.42 17.79
C ASP A 59 16.64 -22.15 16.69
N ASN A 60 15.36 -22.45 16.97
CA ASN A 60 14.45 -23.06 16.01
C ASN A 60 13.74 -22.04 15.09
N PHE A 61 13.77 -20.74 15.43
CA PHE A 61 13.21 -19.69 14.58
C PHE A 61 14.17 -19.42 13.41
N ARG A 62 13.87 -20.04 12.26
CA ARG A 62 14.62 -19.82 11.04
C ARG A 62 14.12 -18.56 10.32
N TYR A 63 14.74 -17.42 10.62
CA TYR A 63 14.64 -16.25 9.73
C TYR A 63 15.51 -16.49 8.51
N THR A 64 14.91 -16.86 7.38
CA THR A 64 15.66 -17.03 6.14
C THR A 64 15.38 -15.85 5.22
N SER A 65 16.34 -14.95 5.08
CA SER A 65 16.39 -14.00 3.96
C SER A 65 16.27 -14.72 2.60
N ALA A 66 16.66 -16.00 2.54
CA ALA A 66 16.49 -16.85 1.37
C ALA A 66 15.02 -17.07 0.95
N ALA A 67 14.06 -16.88 1.85
CA ALA A 67 12.62 -16.97 1.54
C ALA A 67 11.95 -15.59 1.41
N ARG A 68 12.73 -14.51 1.48
CA ARG A 68 12.22 -13.15 1.28
C ARG A 68 11.78 -13.01 -0.18
N ASN A 69 10.64 -12.37 -0.42
CA ASN A 69 10.26 -12.01 -1.77
C ASN A 69 11.30 -11.06 -2.38
N THR A 70 11.71 -11.33 -3.62
CA THR A 70 12.65 -10.53 -4.39
C THR A 70 12.07 -10.04 -5.72
N VAL A 71 10.80 -10.34 -5.98
CA VAL A 71 10.09 -9.81 -7.15
C VAL A 71 9.82 -8.33 -6.88
N ALA A 72 10.20 -7.50 -7.84
CA ALA A 72 9.96 -6.06 -7.77
C ALA A 72 8.62 -5.72 -8.41
N PRO A 73 7.97 -4.62 -7.96
CA PRO A 73 6.81 -4.08 -8.66
C PRO A 73 7.11 -3.76 -10.12
N GLU A 74 6.09 -3.89 -10.96
CA GLU A 74 6.16 -3.56 -12.38
C GLU A 74 4.99 -2.67 -12.82
N PHE A 75 5.30 -1.71 -13.70
CA PHE A 75 4.28 -0.96 -14.41
C PHE A 75 3.78 -1.78 -15.60
N ALA A 76 2.47 -1.79 -15.83
CA ALA A 76 1.88 -2.53 -16.94
C ALA A 76 2.20 -1.91 -18.32
N THR A 77 2.58 -0.63 -18.34
CA THR A 77 2.87 0.14 -19.56
C THR A 77 4.26 0.74 -19.48
N ALA A 78 4.87 1.00 -20.64
CA ALA A 78 6.16 1.69 -20.73
C ALA A 78 6.07 3.20 -20.42
N THR A 79 4.85 3.76 -20.41
CA THR A 79 4.58 5.17 -20.17
C THR A 79 3.51 5.33 -19.07
N PRO A 80 3.81 4.93 -17.82
CA PRO A 80 2.82 4.91 -16.74
C PRO A 80 2.55 6.30 -16.14
N LEU A 81 3.22 7.34 -16.62
CA LEU A 81 3.17 8.68 -16.09
C LEU A 81 2.49 9.62 -17.09
N SER A 82 1.62 10.50 -16.60
CA SER A 82 1.04 11.59 -17.40
C SER A 82 0.86 12.84 -16.56
N ALA A 83 0.94 14.01 -17.19
CA ALA A 83 0.58 15.26 -16.54
C ALA A 83 -0.92 15.49 -16.68
N VAL A 84 -1.58 15.90 -15.59
CA VAL A 84 -3.02 16.19 -15.57
C VAL A 84 -3.28 17.52 -14.86
N THR A 85 -4.44 18.12 -15.15
CA THR A 85 -4.95 19.26 -14.39
C THR A 85 -6.01 18.75 -13.41
N ALA A 86 -5.80 19.00 -12.13
CA ALA A 86 -6.75 18.66 -11.07
C ALA A 86 -8.03 19.53 -11.19
N PRO A 87 -9.16 19.12 -10.57
CA PRO A 87 -10.42 19.85 -10.68
C PRO A 87 -10.36 21.33 -10.23
N ASP A 88 -9.43 21.67 -9.34
CA ASP A 88 -9.17 23.04 -8.87
C ASP A 88 -8.24 23.84 -9.80
N GLY A 89 -7.81 23.27 -10.93
CA GLY A 89 -6.87 23.87 -11.87
C GLY A 89 -5.40 23.64 -11.53
N ALA A 90 -5.08 22.96 -10.42
CA ALA A 90 -3.71 22.68 -10.03
C ALA A 90 -3.05 21.65 -10.96
N ALA A 91 -1.73 21.74 -11.09
CA ALA A 91 -0.94 20.76 -11.81
C ALA A 91 -0.79 19.47 -10.99
N ALA A 92 -0.92 18.31 -11.62
CA ALA A 92 -0.63 17.05 -10.96
C ALA A 92 0.07 16.06 -11.90
N LEU A 93 0.93 15.22 -11.32
CA LEU A 93 1.49 14.04 -11.97
C LEU A 93 0.58 12.85 -11.69
N ARG A 94 -0.02 12.29 -12.73
CA ARG A 94 -0.76 11.04 -12.65
C ARG A 94 0.17 9.84 -12.83
N ILE A 95 0.06 8.89 -11.92
CA ILE A 95 0.78 7.61 -11.91
C ILE A 95 -0.23 6.49 -12.13
N GLU A 96 -0.10 5.73 -13.21
CA GLU A 96 -0.77 4.44 -13.37
C GLU A 96 -0.20 3.45 -12.34
N GLN A 97 -1.07 2.87 -11.51
CA GLN A 97 -0.60 2.08 -10.39
C GLN A 97 0.06 0.78 -10.86
N ALA A 98 1.37 0.66 -10.61
CA ALA A 98 2.12 -0.59 -10.70
C ALA A 98 1.45 -1.76 -9.96
N ARG A 99 1.82 -2.98 -10.37
CA ARG A 99 1.41 -4.25 -9.80
C ARG A 99 2.61 -4.95 -9.18
N ASP A 100 2.33 -5.85 -8.26
CA ASP A 100 3.31 -6.64 -7.55
C ASP A 100 2.66 -7.98 -7.18
N ASP A 101 3.45 -9.04 -7.00
CA ASP A 101 2.96 -10.36 -6.63
C ASP A 101 2.45 -10.43 -5.18
N GLN A 102 2.76 -9.42 -4.36
CA GLN A 102 2.22 -9.25 -3.03
C GLN A 102 1.48 -7.92 -2.87
N MET A 103 2.21 -6.80 -2.92
CA MET A 103 1.64 -5.45 -2.91
C MET A 103 2.68 -4.39 -3.24
N VAL A 104 2.27 -3.39 -4.02
CA VAL A 104 2.98 -2.12 -4.04
C VAL A 104 2.67 -1.41 -2.72
N HIS A 105 3.68 -1.05 -1.95
CA HIS A 105 3.48 -0.33 -0.68
C HIS A 105 3.46 1.19 -0.90
N HIS A 106 4.43 1.68 -1.67
CA HIS A 106 4.56 3.12 -1.95
C HIS A 106 5.29 3.38 -3.26
N TYR A 107 5.22 4.62 -3.71
CA TYR A 107 6.05 5.19 -4.76
C TYR A 107 7.05 6.16 -4.14
N ARG A 108 8.29 6.15 -4.61
CA ARG A 108 9.22 7.28 -4.41
C ARG A 108 9.03 8.21 -5.59
N VAL A 109 8.68 9.47 -5.30
CA VAL A 109 8.33 10.47 -6.31
C VAL A 109 9.22 11.68 -6.13
N ASP A 110 9.99 11.98 -7.17
CA ASP A 110 10.78 13.19 -7.30
C ASP A 110 10.25 14.00 -8.49
N ILE A 111 9.97 15.29 -8.30
CA ILE A 111 9.61 16.22 -9.37
C ILE A 111 10.50 17.44 -9.27
N THR A 112 11.20 17.77 -10.36
CA THR A 112 12.16 18.86 -10.43
C THR A 112 11.71 19.88 -11.47
N ASP A 113 11.61 21.15 -11.07
CA ASP A 113 11.50 22.27 -12.01
C ASP A 113 12.85 22.42 -12.73
N THR A 114 12.87 22.17 -14.04
CA THR A 114 14.10 22.16 -14.84
C THR A 114 14.62 23.56 -15.15
N THR A 115 13.78 24.59 -15.04
CA THR A 115 14.16 25.99 -15.24
C THR A 115 15.00 26.48 -14.06
N THR A 116 14.58 26.14 -12.84
CA THR A 116 15.25 26.58 -11.60
C THR A 116 16.20 25.54 -11.00
N GLY A 117 16.05 24.26 -11.39
CA GLY A 117 16.72 23.12 -10.76
C GLY A 117 16.11 22.71 -9.41
N THR A 118 14.99 23.31 -9.01
CA THR A 118 14.39 23.08 -7.69
C THR A 118 13.59 21.78 -7.68
N LYS A 119 13.84 20.92 -6.69
CA LYS A 119 13.00 19.74 -6.44
C LYS A 119 11.71 20.17 -5.72
N VAL A 120 10.61 20.28 -6.47
CA VAL A 120 9.30 20.74 -5.97
C VAL A 120 8.50 19.64 -5.28
N VAL A 121 8.81 18.36 -5.57
CA VAL A 121 8.30 17.19 -4.84
C VAL A 121 9.45 16.22 -4.59
N SER A 122 9.56 15.73 -3.34
CA SER A 122 10.52 14.72 -2.92
C SER A 122 9.89 13.88 -1.80
N SER A 123 9.07 12.89 -2.14
CA SER A 123 8.27 12.20 -1.12
C SER A 123 8.04 10.72 -1.42
N LYS A 124 7.60 10.00 -0.38
CA LYS A 124 7.02 8.67 -0.49
C LYS A 124 5.51 8.81 -0.50
N VAL A 125 4.86 8.33 -1.56
CA VAL A 125 3.40 8.34 -1.69
C VAL A 125 2.90 6.92 -1.52
N LEU A 126 2.00 6.70 -0.56
CA LEU A 126 1.39 5.37 -0.39
C LEU A 126 0.61 4.98 -1.64
N SER A 127 0.63 3.70 -1.97
CA SER A 127 -0.11 3.14 -3.11
C SER A 127 -1.61 3.02 -2.88
N ASP A 128 -2.09 3.49 -1.73
CA ASP A 128 -3.44 3.30 -1.24
C ASP A 128 -3.84 1.80 -1.14
N PHE A 129 -2.86 0.94 -0.83
CA PHE A 129 -3.03 -0.52 -0.68
C PHE A 129 -4.08 -0.95 0.35
N TYR A 130 -4.47 -0.06 1.25
CA TYR A 130 -5.45 -0.32 2.32
C TYR A 130 -6.89 -0.01 1.90
N PHE A 131 -7.12 0.53 0.70
CA PHE A 131 -8.46 0.73 0.13
C PHE A 131 -8.87 -0.41 -0.81
N MET A 132 -10.17 -0.74 -0.83
CA MET A 132 -10.76 -1.73 -1.74
C MET A 132 -12.03 -1.17 -2.41
N PRO A 133 -12.09 -1.11 -3.76
CA PRO A 133 -11.00 -1.40 -4.68
C PRO A 133 -9.86 -0.38 -4.53
N ARG A 134 -8.61 -0.84 -4.68
CA ARG A 134 -7.46 0.06 -4.78
C ARG A 134 -7.64 0.96 -6.01
N PRO A 135 -7.33 2.27 -5.93
CA PRO A 135 -7.39 3.15 -7.09
C PRO A 135 -6.53 2.63 -8.24
N ASN A 136 -6.94 2.85 -9.49
CA ASN A 136 -6.11 2.47 -10.65
C ASN A 136 -4.99 3.50 -10.93
N VAL A 137 -5.15 4.72 -10.42
CA VAL A 137 -4.21 5.82 -10.60
C VAL A 137 -4.04 6.62 -9.30
N LEU A 138 -2.91 7.32 -9.18
CA LEU A 138 -2.67 8.32 -8.14
C LEU A 138 -2.32 9.65 -8.80
N ASP A 139 -2.91 10.73 -8.32
CA ASP A 139 -2.59 12.09 -8.78
C ASP A 139 -1.77 12.80 -7.71
N ILE A 140 -0.51 13.08 -8.01
CA ILE A 140 0.44 13.73 -7.10
C ILE A 140 0.46 15.22 -7.41
N PRO A 141 0.03 16.11 -6.49
CA PRO A 141 0.07 17.54 -6.71
C PRO A 141 1.49 18.03 -6.98
N VAL A 142 1.65 18.92 -7.96
CA VAL A 142 2.87 19.67 -8.18
C VAL A 142 2.65 21.07 -7.60
N PRO A 143 3.10 21.32 -6.36
CA PRO A 143 2.81 22.57 -5.67
C PRO A 143 3.45 23.75 -6.40
N ASP A 144 2.72 24.87 -6.45
CA ASP A 144 3.18 26.13 -7.02
C ASP A 144 3.75 26.03 -8.45
N ALA A 145 3.24 25.07 -9.23
CA ALA A 145 3.68 24.86 -10.61
C ALA A 145 3.44 26.13 -11.45
N VAL A 146 4.52 26.66 -12.03
CA VAL A 146 4.51 27.90 -12.79
C VAL A 146 4.18 27.59 -14.25
N ALA A 147 3.19 28.29 -14.80
CA ALA A 147 2.83 28.15 -16.21
C ALA A 147 4.02 28.49 -17.13
N GLY A 148 4.27 27.63 -18.11
CA GLY A 148 5.40 27.72 -19.03
C GLY A 148 6.69 27.05 -18.52
N ASN A 149 6.78 26.66 -17.25
CA ASN A 149 7.94 25.92 -16.75
C ASN A 149 7.87 24.44 -17.13
N THR A 150 9.04 23.85 -17.38
CA THR A 150 9.20 22.42 -17.64
C THR A 150 9.66 21.70 -16.39
N TYR A 151 9.06 20.54 -16.14
CA TYR A 151 9.29 19.69 -15.00
C TYR A 151 9.76 18.30 -15.44
N GLU A 152 10.68 17.70 -14.69
CA GLU A 152 11.07 16.30 -14.80
C GLU A 152 10.54 15.54 -13.57
N ALA A 153 9.67 14.56 -13.80
CA ALA A 153 9.21 13.61 -12.79
C ALA A 153 9.95 12.28 -12.92
N LYS A 154 10.35 11.72 -11.78
CA LYS A 154 10.96 10.40 -11.62
C LYS A 154 10.20 9.62 -10.56
N VAL A 155 9.74 8.43 -10.92
CA VAL A 155 8.87 7.60 -10.09
C VAL A 155 9.41 6.17 -10.02
N VAL A 156 9.53 5.65 -8.81
CA VAL A 156 9.91 4.25 -8.53
C VAL A 156 8.85 3.61 -7.65
N ALA A 157 8.24 2.51 -8.10
CA ALA A 157 7.34 1.70 -7.28
C ALA A 157 8.13 0.80 -6.33
N VAL A 158 7.68 0.66 -5.08
CA VAL A 158 8.37 -0.10 -4.03
C VAL A 158 7.39 -0.96 -3.25
N ASP A 159 7.71 -2.25 -3.10
CA ASP A 159 6.91 -3.20 -2.34
C ASP A 159 7.15 -3.09 -0.82
N ALA A 160 6.47 -3.94 -0.04
CA ALA A 160 6.63 -3.98 1.43
C ALA A 160 8.00 -4.50 1.88
N TYR A 161 8.71 -5.24 1.02
CA TYR A 161 10.06 -5.73 1.29
C TYR A 161 11.13 -4.73 0.85
N GLY A 162 10.82 -3.68 0.10
CA GLY A 162 11.78 -2.72 -0.43
C GLY A 162 12.37 -3.08 -1.80
N ASN A 163 11.84 -4.10 -2.48
CA ASN A 163 12.12 -4.34 -3.90
C ASN A 163 11.55 -3.17 -4.71
N ALA A 164 12.30 -2.75 -5.73
CA ALA A 164 12.02 -1.51 -6.45
C ALA A 164 11.94 -1.74 -7.96
N SER A 165 10.95 -1.13 -8.60
CA SER A 165 10.82 -1.12 -10.06
C SER A 165 11.99 -0.36 -10.71
N PRO A 166 12.19 -0.51 -12.04
CA PRO A 166 12.88 0.51 -12.82
C PRO A 166 12.24 1.89 -12.62
N GLU A 167 13.04 2.94 -12.78
CA GLU A 167 12.56 4.33 -12.74
C GLU A 167 11.72 4.63 -13.98
N ALA A 168 10.51 5.14 -13.77
CA ALA A 168 9.69 5.76 -14.80
C ALA A 168 9.91 7.27 -14.78
N THR A 169 10.09 7.86 -15.96
CA THR A 169 10.39 9.29 -16.10
C THR A 169 9.40 9.96 -17.03
N LEU A 170 9.01 11.19 -16.71
CA LEU A 170 8.20 12.05 -17.56
C LEU A 170 8.72 13.48 -17.52
N THR A 171 8.93 14.08 -18.69
CA THR A 171 9.11 15.52 -18.82
C THR A 171 7.79 16.14 -19.27
N PHE A 172 7.33 17.19 -18.59
CA PHE A 172 6.08 17.88 -18.92
C PHE A 172 6.16 19.38 -18.64
N THR A 173 5.31 20.17 -19.32
CA THR A 173 5.21 21.62 -19.14
C THR A 173 3.86 21.96 -18.51
N ARG A 174 3.83 22.91 -17.58
CA ARG A 174 2.59 23.42 -16.97
C ARG A 174 1.97 24.55 -17.78
#